data_AF-A0A2V6VBB5-F1
#
_entry.id   AF-A0A2V6VBB5-F1
#
_cell.length_a   1.000
_cell.length_b   1.000
_cell.length_c   1.000
_cell.angle_alpha   90.00
_cell.angle_beta   90.00
_cell.angle_gamma   90.00
#
_symmetry.space_group_name_H-M   'P 1'
#
loop_
_entity.id
_entity.type
_entity.pdbx_description
1 polymer ?
#
loop_
_entity_poly.entity_id
_entity_poly.type
_entity_poly.pdbx_seq_one_letter_code
_entity_poly.pdbx_strand_id
1 'polypeptide(L)' 'MKNVEISPHGGRLVDRVLRGDALRDARERAGSLKRIALNARTMSDLELLAVGAYSPLEGFMGEADYRTV' A
#
# COMPACT_ATOMS: atom_id res chain seq x y z
N MET A 1 -28.13 -18.57 2.81
CA MET A 1 -27.43 -17.50 3.55
C MET A 1 -27.13 -16.37 2.57
N LYS A 2 -27.49 -15.12 2.89
CA LYS A 2 -27.03 -13.98 2.09
C LYS A 2 -25.57 -13.72 2.49
N ASN A 3 -24.65 -13.76 1.53
CA ASN A 3 -23.29 -13.30 1.75
C ASN A 3 -23.34 -11.78 1.99
N VAL A 4 -23.15 -11.36 3.23
CA VAL A 4 -22.98 -9.94 3.56
C VAL A 4 -21.50 -9.65 3.39
N GLU A 5 -21.14 -9.05 2.26
CA GLU A 5 -19.81 -8.46 2.08
C GLU A 5 -19.72 -7.22 2.97
N ILE A 6 -18.71 -7.19 3.84
CA ILE A 6 -18.41 -6.01 4.66
C ILE A 6 -17.63 -5.04 3.78
N SER A 7 -18.06 -3.78 3.75
CA SER A 7 -17.35 -2.75 3.00
C SER A 7 -15.94 -2.54 3.54
N PRO A 8 -14.95 -2.22 2.68
CA PRO A 8 -13.60 -1.88 3.14
C PRO A 8 -13.64 -0.76 4.18
N HIS A 9 -12.72 -0.80 5.14
CA HIS A 9 -12.57 0.28 6.10
C HIS A 9 -12.22 1.59 5.36
N GLY A 10 -12.89 2.69 5.72
CA GLY A 10 -12.83 3.96 4.99
C GLY A 10 -13.66 4.00 3.68
N GLY A 11 -14.46 2.97 3.39
CA GLY A 11 -15.43 2.97 2.28
C GLY A 11 -14.84 2.62 0.91
N ARG A 12 -13.52 2.45 0.79
CA ARG A 12 -12.84 2.10 -0.46
C ARG A 12 -11.64 1.20 -0.18
N LEU A 13 -11.49 0.14 -0.97
CA LEU A 13 -10.28 -0.67 -0.99
C LEU A 13 -9.16 0.09 -1.70
N VAL A 14 -8.01 0.21 -1.06
CA VAL A 14 -6.81 0.79 -1.65
C VAL A 14 -6.04 -0.30 -2.41
N ASP A 15 -5.99 -0.26 -3.75
CA ASP A 15 -5.10 -1.10 -4.57
C ASP A 15 -3.95 -0.23 -5.11
N ARG A 16 -2.72 -0.53 -4.70
CA ARG A 16 -1.49 0.17 -5.16
C ARG A 16 -0.62 -0.68 -6.08
N VAL A 17 -1.10 -1.86 -6.50
CA VAL A 17 -0.34 -2.72 -7.41
C VAL A 17 -0.42 -2.19 -8.84
N LEU A 18 0.70 -1.64 -9.32
CA LEU A 18 0.80 -1.11 -10.67
C LEU A 18 0.79 -2.23 -11.72
N ARG A 19 0.12 -1.98 -12.84
CA ARG A 19 -0.02 -2.92 -13.97
C ARG A 19 0.18 -2.16 -15.30
N GLY A 20 0.48 -2.89 -16.37
CA GLY A 20 0.65 -2.33 -17.71
C GLY A 20 1.69 -1.21 -17.78
N ASP A 21 1.32 -0.11 -18.43
CA ASP A 21 2.20 1.04 -18.66
C ASP A 21 2.69 1.66 -17.35
N ALA A 22 1.82 1.81 -16.35
CA ALA A 22 2.19 2.39 -15.06
C ALA A 22 3.29 1.58 -14.35
N LEU A 23 3.28 0.24 -14.47
CA LEU A 23 4.33 -0.61 -13.90
C LEU A 23 5.66 -0.42 -14.64
N ARG A 24 5.63 -0.37 -15.98
CA ARG A 24 6.84 -0.16 -16.79
C ARG A 24 7.48 1.18 -16.42
N ASP A 25 6.69 2.24 -16.42
CA ASP A 25 7.19 3.60 -16.15
C ASP A 25 7.72 3.72 -14.71
N ALA A 26 7.06 3.07 -13.74
CA ALA A 26 7.54 3.04 -12.36
C ALA A 26 8.87 2.26 -12.22
N ARG A 27 9.04 1.16 -12.95
CA ARG A 27 10.30 0.39 -12.95
C ARG A 27 11.46 1.18 -13.56
N GLU A 28 11.22 1.90 -14.65
CA GLU A 28 12.22 2.78 -15.25
C GLU A 28 12.65 3.87 -14.27
N ARG A 29 11.70 4.60 -13.69
CA ARG A 29 11.97 5.63 -12.68
C ARG A 29 12.68 5.05 -11.45
N ALA A 30 12.28 3.87 -10.97
CA ALA A 30 12.91 3.24 -9.81
C ALA A 30 14.40 2.93 -10.01
N GLY A 31 14.86 2.81 -11.27
CA GLY A 31 16.27 2.61 -11.60
C GLY A 31 17.17 3.76 -11.14
N SER A 32 16.67 5.00 -11.12
CA SER A 32 17.44 6.19 -10.73
C SER A 32 17.23 6.64 -9.28
N LEU A 33 16.32 6.00 -8.53
CA LEU A 33 15.99 6.40 -7.17
C LEU A 33 16.93 5.76 -6.15
N LYS A 34 17.09 6.45 -5.00
CA LYS A 34 17.78 5.88 -3.84
C LYS A 34 17.04 4.63 -3.37
N ARG A 35 17.78 3.54 -3.19
CA ARG A 35 17.25 2.29 -2.66
C ARG A 35 17.32 2.28 -1.14
N ILE A 36 16.27 1.77 -0.51
CA ILE A 36 16.19 1.52 0.92
C ILE A 36 15.96 0.02 1.10
N ALA A 37 16.86 -0.66 1.79
CA ALA A 37 16.69 -2.08 2.09
C ALA A 37 15.60 -2.26 3.16
N LEU A 38 14.67 -3.17 2.92
CA LEU A 38 13.61 -3.49 3.87
C LEU A 38 13.96 -4.78 4.61
N ASN A 39 13.68 -4.82 5.92
CA ASN A 39 13.68 -6.06 6.67
C ASN A 39 12.37 -6.82 6.43
N ALA A 40 12.27 -8.04 6.97
CA ALA A 40 11.10 -8.90 6.78
C ALA A 40 9.79 -8.26 7.25
N ARG A 41 9.79 -7.57 8.40
CA ARG A 41 8.58 -6.91 8.93
C ARG A 41 8.11 -5.78 8.01
N THR A 42 9.02 -4.89 7.62
CA THR A 42 8.68 -3.77 6.74
C THR A 42 8.27 -4.24 5.35
N MET A 43 8.81 -5.37 4.87
CA MET A 43 8.33 -5.99 3.63
C MET A 43 6.89 -6.47 3.76
N SER A 44 6.52 -7.13 4.86
CA SER A 44 5.12 -7.52 5.13
C SER A 44 4.20 -6.30 5.20
N ASP A 45 4.60 -5.23 5.89
CA ASP A 45 3.81 -4.00 5.94
C ASP A 45 3.62 -3.36 4.55
N LEU A 46 4.66 -3.36 3.72
CA LEU A 46 4.58 -2.87 2.34
C LEU A 46 3.58 -3.69 1.51
N GLU A 47 3.56 -5.01 1.67
CA GLU A 47 2.61 -5.88 0.98
C GLU A 47 1.16 -5.60 1.43
N LEU A 48 0.93 -5.49 2.74
CA LEU A 48 -0.39 -5.21 3.30
C LEU A 48 -0.93 -3.82 2.88
N LEU A 49 -0.05 -2.82 2.79
CA LEU A 49 -0.36 -1.52 2.19
C LEU A 49 -0.68 -1.66 0.69
N ALA A 50 0.09 -2.46 -0.05
CA ALA A 50 -0.05 -2.57 -1.49
C ALA A 50 -1.37 -3.20 -1.93
N VAL A 51 -1.82 -4.23 -1.21
CA VAL A 51 -3.04 -5.01 -1.53
C VAL A 51 -4.29 -4.50 -0.82
N GLY A 52 -4.17 -3.44 -0.01
CA GLY A 52 -5.30 -2.78 0.63
C GLY A 52 -5.77 -3.39 1.94
N ALA A 53 -5.01 -4.32 2.53
CA ALA A 53 -5.31 -4.88 3.83
C ALA A 53 -5.32 -3.82 4.95
N TYR A 54 -4.57 -2.72 4.74
CA TYR A 54 -4.55 -1.55 5.63
C TYR A 54 -5.41 -0.38 5.16
N SER A 55 -6.36 -0.58 4.24
CA SER A 55 -7.30 0.49 3.86
C SER A 55 -7.93 1.11 5.12
N PRO A 56 -7.98 2.45 5.26
CA PRO A 56 -7.80 3.46 4.21
C PRO A 56 -6.36 3.95 4.01
N LEU A 57 -5.36 3.35 4.64
CA LEU A 57 -3.99 3.81 4.49
C LEU A 57 -3.54 3.72 3.03
N GLU A 58 -2.90 4.81 2.61
CA GLU A 58 -2.46 5.04 1.25
C GLU A 58 -0.92 4.95 1.11
N GLY A 59 -0.22 4.78 2.23
CA GLY A 59 1.22 4.63 2.34
C GLY A 59 1.62 4.46 3.81
N PHE A 60 2.93 4.46 4.09
CA PHE A 60 3.43 4.51 5.46
C PHE A 60 3.01 5.84 6.12
N MET A 61 2.64 5.77 7.39
CA MET A 61 2.22 6.94 8.17
C MET A 61 3.33 7.97 8.28
N GLY A 62 2.98 9.25 8.13
CA GLY A 62 3.82 10.33 8.60
C GLY A 62 3.76 10.44 10.12
N GLU A 63 4.60 11.31 10.71
CA GLU A 63 4.63 11.51 12.16
C GLU A 63 3.28 11.97 12.72
N ALA A 64 2.60 12.89 12.03
CA ALA A 64 1.31 13.40 12.47
C ALA A 64 0.25 12.29 12.53
N ASP A 65 0.14 11.46 11.49
CA ASP A 65 -0.79 10.33 11.46
C ASP A 65 -0.47 9.34 12.58
N TYR A 66 0.81 9.02 12.76
CA TYR A 66 1.27 8.09 13.79
C TYR A 66 0.98 8.57 15.21
N ARG A 67 0.97 9.87 15.48
CA ARG A 67 0.66 10.42 16.81
C ARG A 67 -0.84 10.40 17.15
N THR A 68 -1.70 10.05 16.21
CA THR A 68 -3.16 10.02 16.41
C THR A 68 -3.73 8.63 16.70
N VAL A 69 -2.88 7.59 16.70
CA VAL A 69 -3.28 6.19 16.95
C VAL A 69 -2.98 5.72 18.38
#